data_AF-K1Q7W6-F1
#
_entry.id   AF-K1Q7W6-F1
#
_cell.length_a   1.000
_cell.length_b   1.000
_cell.length_c   1.000
_cell.angle_alpha   90.00
_cell.angle_beta   90.00
_cell.angle_gamma   90.00
#
_symmetry.space_group_name_H-M   'P 1'
#
loop_
_entity.id
_entity.type
_entity.pdbx_description
1 polymer ?
#
loop_
_entity_poly.entity_id
_entity_poly.type
_entity_poly.pdbx_seq_one_letter_code
_entity_poly.pdbx_strand_id
1 'polypeptide(L)'
;MCGSLTHRIVILFTGINSLYISSWVSIQSQSTSPVIITHPLGHIPAKVDVQVKVQESGKEYIFPASGSSQRDDDSYNVYGGVVYIYNEFHVKIFVPLRDENTNQGVVIYTGGSLFTGPYQATHTQALVRIKVWGLCDLPPANFTMSGTTTTSYQSVTHGLSRYPDLVVVQLKMSNGYVSEAGGVTYNSVSETHQSICGTLFAYDDQEIRIWSASGYSASPSHVLVIYFNPWMEK
;
A
#
# COMPACT_ATOMS: atom_id res chain seq x y z
N MET A 1 9.53 -22.84 -1.08
CA MET A 1 9.90 -23.91 -0.13
C MET A 1 11.18 -23.49 0.55
N CYS A 2 11.14 -23.12 1.84
CA CYS A 2 12.35 -22.87 2.61
C CYS A 2 12.93 -24.24 3.01
N GLY A 3 14.18 -24.51 2.67
CA GLY A 3 14.79 -25.84 2.82
C GLY A 3 14.89 -26.28 4.29
N SER A 4 14.62 -27.57 4.53
CA SER A 4 14.83 -28.20 5.84
C SER A 4 16.29 -28.60 5.99
N LEU A 5 16.98 -28.01 6.97
CA LEU A 5 18.28 -28.44 7.44
C LEU A 5 18.23 -28.56 8.96
N THR A 6 18.25 -29.79 9.43
CA THR A 6 18.16 -30.16 10.85
C THR A 6 19.46 -29.78 11.56
N HIS A 7 19.48 -28.63 12.24
CA HIS A 7 20.39 -28.34 13.34
C HIS A 7 19.60 -27.68 14.47
N ARG A 8 19.90 -28.03 15.72
CA ARG A 8 19.29 -27.43 16.92
C ARG A 8 19.47 -25.91 16.87
N ILE A 9 18.40 -25.18 16.57
CA ILE A 9 18.37 -23.72 16.63
C ILE A 9 17.77 -23.34 17.99
N VAL A 10 18.58 -22.68 18.80
CA VAL A 10 18.11 -21.86 19.91
C VAL A 10 17.27 -20.75 19.30
N ILE A 11 15.97 -20.72 19.61
CA ILE A 11 15.07 -19.66 19.14
C ILE A 11 15.43 -18.39 19.92
N LEU A 12 16.30 -17.57 19.35
CA LEU A 12 16.45 -16.18 19.74
C LEU A 12 15.32 -15.40 19.07
N PHE A 13 14.44 -14.82 19.87
CA PHE A 13 13.39 -13.93 19.39
C PHE A 13 14.00 -12.75 18.64
N THR A 14 13.89 -12.72 17.31
CA THR A 14 14.22 -11.55 16.49
C THR A 14 12.93 -10.81 16.17
N GLY A 15 12.80 -9.58 16.64
CA GLY A 15 11.69 -8.70 16.24
C GLY A 15 11.60 -8.53 14.73
N ILE A 16 10.41 -8.15 14.26
CA ILE A 16 10.15 -7.87 12.83
C ILE A 16 11.00 -6.68 12.40
N ASN A 17 12.02 -6.92 11.57
CA ASN A 17 12.89 -5.89 11.00
C ASN A 17 12.77 -5.92 9.48
N SER A 18 12.63 -4.75 8.84
CA SER A 18 12.70 -4.66 7.38
C SER A 18 14.09 -5.03 6.91
N LEU A 19 14.18 -5.88 5.89
CA LEU A 19 15.45 -6.25 5.27
C LEU A 19 16.15 -5.05 4.62
N TYR A 20 15.37 -4.12 4.07
CA TYR A 20 15.90 -2.95 3.38
C TYR A 20 15.13 -1.68 3.73
N ILE A 21 15.89 -0.62 4.02
CA ILE A 21 15.40 0.75 4.16
C ILE A 21 16.24 1.63 3.23
N SER A 22 15.59 2.36 2.32
CA SER A 22 16.31 3.29 1.45
C SER A 22 16.69 4.58 2.18
N SER A 23 17.66 5.30 1.62
CA SER A 23 17.81 6.73 1.89
C SER A 23 16.54 7.50 1.50
N TRP A 24 16.39 8.70 2.07
CA TRP A 24 15.34 9.63 1.65
C TRP A 24 15.66 10.20 0.26
N VAL A 25 14.63 10.30 -0.59
CA VAL A 25 14.69 10.81 -1.96
C VAL A 25 13.68 11.94 -2.11
N SER A 26 14.06 13.05 -2.74
CA SER A 26 13.13 14.16 -2.99
C SER A 26 12.09 13.81 -4.05
N ILE A 27 10.85 14.20 -3.81
CA ILE A 27 9.74 14.12 -4.77
C ILE A 27 9.00 15.45 -4.83
N GLN A 28 8.36 15.70 -5.98
CA GLN A 28 7.56 16.89 -6.20
C GLN A 28 6.35 16.52 -7.07
N SER A 29 5.15 16.95 -6.68
CA SER A 29 3.96 16.85 -7.54
C SER A 29 4.14 17.71 -8.79
N GLN A 30 3.46 17.36 -9.88
CA GLN A 30 3.56 18.09 -11.16
C GLN A 30 4.97 18.04 -11.78
N SER A 31 5.74 16.98 -11.48
CA SER A 31 7.13 16.82 -11.93
C SER A 31 7.40 15.38 -12.43
N THR A 32 8.59 14.83 -12.22
CA THR A 32 8.94 13.48 -12.68
C THR A 32 8.16 12.40 -11.93
N SER A 33 7.48 11.53 -12.68
CA SER A 33 6.73 10.38 -12.18
C SER A 33 6.83 9.21 -13.18
N PRO A 34 7.03 7.96 -12.75
CA PRO A 34 7.31 7.55 -11.38
C PRO A 34 8.76 7.86 -10.97
N VAL A 35 8.97 8.07 -9.68
CA VAL A 35 10.29 7.95 -9.05
C VAL A 35 10.55 6.48 -8.72
N ILE A 36 11.73 5.98 -9.08
CA ILE A 36 12.08 4.55 -8.96
C ILE A 36 13.14 4.37 -7.88
N ILE A 37 12.87 3.52 -6.89
CA ILE A 37 13.84 3.11 -5.87
C ILE A 37 14.10 1.61 -5.98
N THR A 38 15.37 1.22 -6.10
CA THR A 38 15.80 -0.18 -6.22
C THR A 38 15.96 -0.80 -4.83
N HIS A 39 15.59 -2.07 -4.67
CA HIS A 39 15.80 -2.86 -3.45
C HIS A 39 16.50 -4.19 -3.75
N PRO A 40 17.22 -4.79 -2.78
CA PRO A 40 18.14 -5.91 -3.04
C PRO A 40 17.49 -7.30 -2.92
N LEU A 41 16.17 -7.42 -2.78
CA LEU A 41 15.52 -8.71 -2.46
C LEU A 41 15.70 -9.76 -3.56
N GLY A 42 15.61 -9.38 -4.83
CA GLY A 42 15.65 -10.31 -5.95
C GLY A 42 14.43 -11.25 -6.04
N HIS A 43 13.36 -10.92 -5.32
CA HIS A 43 12.06 -11.58 -5.33
C HIS A 43 10.99 -10.57 -4.88
N ILE A 44 9.72 -10.85 -5.14
CA ILE A 44 8.61 -9.96 -4.78
C ILE A 44 8.58 -9.80 -3.25
N PRO A 45 8.65 -8.57 -2.72
CA PRO A 45 8.47 -8.31 -1.29
C PRO A 45 7.17 -8.90 -0.76
N ALA A 46 7.17 -9.38 0.48
CA ALA A 46 5.95 -9.73 1.20
C ALA A 46 5.21 -8.49 1.72
N LYS A 47 5.95 -7.39 1.95
CA LYS A 47 5.37 -6.08 2.26
C LYS A 47 6.29 -4.96 1.82
N VAL A 48 5.69 -3.86 1.38
CA VAL A 48 6.37 -2.57 1.24
C VAL A 48 5.66 -1.52 2.12
N ASP A 49 6.44 -0.61 2.70
CA ASP A 49 5.95 0.61 3.34
C ASP A 49 6.67 1.79 2.70
N VAL A 50 5.92 2.64 2.00
CA VAL A 50 6.43 3.88 1.42
C VAL A 50 6.07 5.02 2.35
N GLN A 51 7.10 5.68 2.87
CA GLN A 51 6.97 6.75 3.84
C GLN A 51 7.23 8.09 3.16
N VAL A 52 6.31 9.04 3.33
CA VAL A 52 6.39 10.41 2.80
C VAL A 52 6.60 11.36 3.96
N LYS A 53 7.75 12.02 3.98
CA LYS A 53 8.18 12.95 5.02
C LYS A 53 8.05 14.39 4.56
N VAL A 54 7.36 15.19 5.36
CA VAL A 54 7.23 16.64 5.21
C VAL A 54 7.68 17.33 6.50
N GLN A 55 7.97 18.62 6.39
CA GLN A 55 8.28 19.47 7.53
C GLN A 55 7.20 20.52 7.69
N GLU A 56 6.67 20.64 8.90
CA GLU A 56 5.68 21.64 9.25
C GLU A 56 6.08 22.29 10.58
N SER A 57 6.18 23.63 10.59
CA SER A 57 6.53 24.41 11.78
C SER A 57 7.77 23.88 12.55
N GLY A 58 8.81 23.47 11.82
CA GLY A 58 10.06 22.95 12.39
C GLY A 58 10.02 21.48 12.85
N LYS A 59 8.88 20.79 12.71
CA LYS A 59 8.72 19.36 13.04
C LYS A 59 8.60 18.51 11.79
N GLU A 60 9.11 17.28 11.85
CA GLU A 60 8.95 16.30 10.78
C GLU A 60 7.69 15.46 11.00
N TYR A 61 6.92 15.24 9.93
CA TYR A 61 5.76 14.35 9.92
C TYR A 61 5.94 13.32 8.81
N ILE A 62 5.65 12.06 9.11
CA ILE A 62 5.77 10.94 8.18
C ILE A 62 4.39 10.34 7.94
N PHE A 63 3.94 10.42 6.70
CA PHE A 63 2.69 9.85 6.22
C PHE A 63 2.97 8.53 5.47
N PRO A 64 2.14 7.49 5.64
CA PRO A 64 2.16 6.34 4.74
C PRO A 64 1.58 6.74 3.38
N ALA A 65 2.22 6.33 2.29
CA ALA A 65 1.67 6.45 0.95
C ALA A 65 0.53 5.42 0.74
N SER A 66 -0.42 5.74 -0.12
CA SER A 66 -1.58 4.87 -0.40
C SER A 66 -1.26 3.87 -1.51
N GLY A 67 -1.44 2.57 -1.27
CA GLY A 67 -1.11 1.52 -2.24
C GLY A 67 -1.98 1.48 -3.49
N SER A 68 -3.21 2.05 -3.47
CA SER A 68 -4.19 1.77 -4.53
C SER A 68 -5.24 2.84 -4.86
N SER A 69 -5.30 3.99 -4.17
CA SER A 69 -6.41 4.93 -4.40
C SER A 69 -6.03 6.40 -4.20
N GLN A 70 -6.36 7.22 -5.19
CA GLN A 70 -6.37 8.68 -5.14
C GLN A 70 -7.64 9.21 -5.80
N ARG A 71 -7.99 10.45 -5.46
CA ARG A 71 -9.04 11.22 -6.12
C ARG A 71 -8.50 11.76 -7.45
N ASP A 72 -9.29 11.63 -8.50
CA ASP A 72 -9.01 12.18 -9.84
C ASP A 72 -9.10 13.72 -9.86
N ASP A 73 -8.56 14.36 -10.90
CA ASP A 73 -8.51 15.82 -11.05
C ASP A 73 -9.72 16.45 -11.77
N ASP A 74 -10.75 15.64 -12.01
CA ASP A 74 -12.05 16.01 -12.61
C ASP A 74 -12.86 17.07 -11.82
N SER A 75 -12.35 17.54 -10.68
CA SER A 75 -12.90 18.67 -9.94
C SER A 75 -11.83 19.74 -9.72
N TYR A 76 -12.20 21.02 -9.73
CA TYR A 76 -11.30 22.16 -9.44
C TYR A 76 -10.71 22.19 -8.01
N ASN A 77 -10.73 21.06 -7.30
CA ASN A 77 -10.24 20.91 -5.94
C ASN A 77 -8.82 20.33 -5.94
N VAL A 78 -8.12 20.56 -4.82
CA VAL A 78 -6.87 19.87 -4.51
C VAL A 78 -7.09 18.34 -4.54
N TYR A 79 -6.21 17.65 -5.24
CA TYR A 79 -6.20 16.20 -5.41
C TYR A 79 -4.80 15.64 -5.16
N GLY A 80 -4.69 14.32 -5.04
CA GLY A 80 -3.40 13.65 -5.01
C GLY A 80 -3.14 12.79 -3.77
N GLY A 81 -1.88 12.83 -3.32
CA GLY A 81 -1.25 11.83 -2.48
C GLY A 81 -0.09 11.16 -3.20
N VAL A 82 0.60 10.25 -2.54
CA VAL A 82 1.61 9.39 -3.16
C VAL A 82 1.03 7.99 -3.29
N VAL A 83 1.14 7.37 -4.48
CA VAL A 83 0.83 5.95 -4.67
C VAL A 83 2.05 5.19 -5.12
N TYR A 84 2.05 3.87 -4.92
CA TYR A 84 3.19 3.05 -5.31
C TYR A 84 2.79 1.65 -5.74
N ILE A 85 3.64 1.07 -6.58
CA ILE A 85 3.63 -0.35 -6.95
C ILE A 85 5.05 -0.88 -6.86
N TYR A 86 5.23 -2.18 -6.71
CA TYR A 86 6.55 -2.78 -6.58
C TYR A 86 6.66 -4.11 -7.31
N ASN A 87 7.88 -4.56 -7.57
CA ASN A 87 8.16 -5.88 -8.11
C ASN A 87 9.38 -6.49 -7.41
N GLU A 88 10.07 -7.42 -8.07
CA GLU A 88 11.23 -8.13 -7.52
C GLU A 88 12.46 -7.24 -7.27
N PHE A 89 12.53 -6.08 -7.90
CA PHE A 89 13.72 -5.23 -7.94
C PHE A 89 13.47 -3.77 -7.57
N HIS A 90 12.27 -3.25 -7.85
CA HIS A 90 12.00 -1.83 -7.77
C HIS A 90 10.65 -1.54 -7.12
N VAL A 91 10.61 -0.43 -6.38
CA VAL A 91 9.39 0.27 -6.01
C VAL A 91 9.26 1.50 -6.91
N LYS A 92 8.12 1.60 -7.61
CA LYS A 92 7.73 2.78 -8.39
C LYS A 92 6.79 3.62 -7.55
N ILE A 93 7.16 4.87 -7.34
CA ILE A 93 6.43 5.85 -6.56
C ILE A 93 5.87 6.88 -7.54
N PHE A 94 4.55 7.02 -7.58
CA PHE A 94 3.87 7.99 -8.41
C PHE A 94 3.47 9.20 -7.58
N VAL A 95 3.81 10.37 -8.12
CA VAL A 95 3.29 11.65 -7.65
C VAL A 95 2.18 12.13 -8.60
N PRO A 96 1.24 12.96 -8.11
CA PRO A 96 0.18 13.50 -8.96
C PRO A 96 0.79 14.37 -10.04
N LEU A 97 0.37 14.11 -11.28
CA LEU A 97 0.63 14.97 -12.43
C LEU A 97 -0.68 15.63 -12.83
N ARG A 98 -0.59 16.76 -13.52
CA ARG A 98 -1.71 17.41 -14.16
C ARG A 98 -2.18 16.52 -15.28
N ASP A 99 -3.44 16.10 -15.21
CA ASP A 99 -4.23 15.80 -16.37
C ASP A 99 -5.15 17.01 -16.65
N GLU A 100 -5.47 17.25 -17.92
CA GLU A 100 -6.33 18.36 -18.34
C GLU A 100 -6.01 19.78 -17.77
N ASN A 101 -6.94 20.41 -17.04
CA ASN A 101 -6.98 21.87 -16.80
C ASN A 101 -6.53 22.32 -15.40
N THR A 102 -6.23 21.41 -14.46
CA THR A 102 -5.88 21.79 -13.08
C THR A 102 -4.46 21.35 -12.72
N ASN A 103 -3.70 22.24 -12.07
CA ASN A 103 -2.35 21.96 -11.57
C ASN A 103 -2.32 21.85 -10.04
N GLN A 104 -3.44 21.48 -9.43
CA GLN A 104 -3.63 21.48 -7.97
C GLN A 104 -3.21 20.16 -7.29
N GLY A 105 -2.52 19.27 -8.00
CA GLY A 105 -2.06 17.99 -7.43
C GLY A 105 -0.97 18.20 -6.38
N VAL A 106 -1.10 17.53 -5.24
CA VAL A 106 -0.18 17.65 -4.08
C VAL A 106 0.26 16.29 -3.57
N VAL A 107 1.49 16.20 -3.03
CA VAL A 107 2.01 14.93 -2.48
C VAL A 107 1.42 14.60 -1.11
N ILE A 108 1.02 15.61 -0.34
CA ILE A 108 0.28 15.47 0.93
C ILE A 108 -0.85 16.50 0.97
N TYR A 109 -2.05 16.01 1.26
CA TYR A 109 -3.23 16.82 1.56
C TYR A 109 -3.93 16.25 2.78
N THR A 110 -4.10 17.05 3.83
CA THR A 110 -4.85 16.62 5.04
C THR A 110 -6.28 17.17 5.07
N GLY A 111 -6.76 17.73 3.96
CA GLY A 111 -8.09 18.33 3.89
C GLY A 111 -8.17 19.72 4.53
N GLY A 112 -9.41 20.15 4.79
CA GLY A 112 -9.75 21.41 5.44
C GLY A 112 -10.58 21.21 6.71
N SER A 113 -11.63 21.99 6.90
CA SER A 113 -12.46 22.00 8.12
C SER A 113 -13.11 20.65 8.50
N LEU A 114 -13.26 19.72 7.55
CA LEU A 114 -13.87 18.41 7.79
C LEU A 114 -12.94 17.41 8.51
N PHE A 115 -11.62 17.54 8.34
CA PHE A 115 -10.61 16.76 9.04
C PHE A 115 -9.73 17.71 9.84
N THR A 116 -10.14 18.00 11.07
CA THR A 116 -9.40 18.91 11.95
C THR A 116 -8.32 18.13 12.72
N GLY A 117 -7.06 18.45 12.43
CA GLY A 117 -5.89 17.88 13.09
C GLY A 117 -5.01 18.95 13.73
N PRO A 118 -3.78 18.61 14.17
CA PRO A 118 -2.85 19.59 14.77
C PRO A 118 -2.41 20.67 13.78
N TYR A 119 -2.58 20.46 12.47
CA TYR A 119 -2.38 21.44 11.41
C TYR A 119 -3.12 21.00 10.12
N GLN A 120 -3.27 21.91 9.17
CA GLN A 120 -3.73 21.62 7.81
C GLN A 120 -2.51 21.64 6.87
N ALA A 121 -2.35 20.59 6.07
CA ALA A 121 -1.19 20.36 5.23
C ALA A 121 -1.57 20.34 3.75
N THR A 122 -0.86 21.14 2.97
CA THR A 122 -0.89 21.14 1.50
C THR A 122 0.55 21.22 1.02
N HIS A 123 1.17 20.07 0.76
CA HIS A 123 2.57 20.01 0.32
C HIS A 123 2.70 19.52 -1.11
N THR A 124 3.40 20.28 -1.94
CA THR A 124 3.78 19.88 -3.31
C THR A 124 5.15 19.22 -3.37
N GLN A 125 5.94 19.30 -2.30
CA GLN A 125 7.28 18.71 -2.19
C GLN A 125 7.41 17.91 -0.90
N ALA A 126 8.13 16.79 -0.96
CA ALA A 126 8.39 15.93 0.19
C ALA A 126 9.67 15.10 -0.03
N LEU A 127 10.08 14.38 1.02
CA LEU A 127 11.07 13.31 0.94
C LEU A 127 10.35 11.96 1.04
N VAL A 128 10.73 10.97 0.23
CA VAL A 128 10.22 9.59 0.34
C VAL A 128 11.31 8.59 0.65
N ARG A 129 10.95 7.53 1.37
CA ARG A 129 11.77 6.33 1.50
C ARG A 129 10.91 5.08 1.45
N ILE A 130 11.53 3.96 1.13
CA ILE A 130 10.87 2.65 1.18
C ILE A 130 11.44 1.82 2.33
N LYS A 131 10.57 1.03 2.94
CA LYS A 131 10.94 -0.12 3.76
C LYS A 131 10.39 -1.37 3.10
N VAL A 132 11.21 -2.41 3.02
CA VAL A 132 10.88 -3.63 2.29
C VAL A 132 11.14 -4.84 3.17
N TRP A 133 10.14 -5.71 3.24
CA TRP A 133 10.20 -7.01 3.92
C TRP A 133 10.02 -8.11 2.89
N GLY A 134 10.96 -9.05 2.84
CA GLY A 134 10.77 -10.34 2.21
C GLY A 134 9.91 -11.26 3.08
N LEU A 135 9.51 -12.40 2.52
CA LEU A 135 8.62 -13.34 3.20
C LEU A 135 9.20 -13.87 4.53
N CYS A 136 10.52 -14.02 4.60
CA CYS A 136 11.21 -14.53 5.78
C CYS A 136 11.48 -13.46 6.85
N ASP A 137 11.28 -12.18 6.54
CA ASP A 137 11.45 -11.07 7.50
C ASP A 137 10.22 -10.82 8.37
N LEU A 138 9.11 -11.46 7.97
CA LEU A 138 7.83 -11.41 8.65
C LEU A 138 7.55 -12.81 9.22
N PRO A 139 6.68 -12.93 10.25
CA PRO A 139 6.26 -14.21 10.78
C PRO A 139 5.81 -15.19 9.68
N PRO A 140 5.90 -16.51 9.87
CA PRO A 140 5.34 -17.43 8.88
C PRO A 140 3.87 -17.12 8.61
N ALA A 141 3.50 -16.96 7.34
CA ALA A 141 2.11 -16.71 7.00
C ALA A 141 1.27 -17.94 7.33
N ASN A 142 0.28 -17.81 8.21
CA ASN A 142 -0.59 -18.93 8.56
C ASN A 142 -1.55 -19.31 7.43
N PHE A 143 -1.71 -18.43 6.44
CA PHE A 143 -2.55 -18.66 5.28
C PHE A 143 -2.01 -17.92 4.07
N THR A 144 -2.13 -18.53 2.89
CA THR A 144 -1.79 -17.93 1.61
C THR A 144 -2.81 -18.42 0.59
N MET A 145 -3.62 -17.50 0.04
CA MET A 145 -4.50 -17.80 -1.09
C MET A 145 -4.07 -16.97 -2.29
N SER A 146 -4.09 -17.62 -3.46
CA SER A 146 -4.02 -16.98 -4.76
C SER A 146 -5.35 -17.19 -5.47
N GLY A 147 -5.98 -16.11 -5.95
CA GLY A 147 -7.26 -16.19 -6.67
C GLY A 147 -7.45 -15.01 -7.62
N THR A 148 -8.47 -15.10 -8.48
CA THR A 148 -8.95 -14.01 -9.32
C THR A 148 -10.34 -13.59 -8.87
N THR A 149 -10.55 -12.30 -8.60
CA THR A 149 -11.88 -11.77 -8.28
C THR A 149 -12.70 -11.66 -9.56
N THR A 150 -13.62 -12.60 -9.81
CA THR A 150 -14.57 -12.54 -10.94
C THR A 150 -15.89 -11.88 -10.56
N THR A 151 -16.10 -11.65 -9.26
CA THR A 151 -17.24 -10.99 -8.63
C THR A 151 -16.81 -9.66 -8.01
N SER A 152 -17.76 -8.79 -7.65
CA SER A 152 -17.47 -7.50 -6.98
C SER A 152 -16.78 -7.66 -5.62
N TYR A 153 -16.83 -8.85 -5.03
CA TYR A 153 -16.12 -9.18 -3.80
C TYR A 153 -15.80 -10.67 -3.66
N GLN A 154 -14.87 -11.00 -2.76
CA GLN A 154 -14.46 -12.35 -2.36
C GLN A 154 -14.23 -12.40 -0.84
N SER A 155 -14.72 -13.45 -0.18
CA SER A 155 -14.39 -13.75 1.22
C SER A 155 -13.35 -14.87 1.30
N VAL A 156 -12.47 -14.76 2.29
CA VAL A 156 -11.38 -15.70 2.58
C VAL A 156 -11.39 -16.01 4.07
N THR A 157 -11.81 -17.22 4.44
CA THR A 157 -11.73 -17.70 5.83
C THR A 157 -10.26 -17.92 6.23
N HIS A 158 -9.83 -17.31 7.34
CA HIS A 158 -8.43 -17.40 7.80
C HIS A 158 -8.23 -18.35 8.99
N GLY A 159 -9.31 -18.81 9.63
CA GLY A 159 -9.27 -19.89 10.63
C GLY A 159 -8.53 -19.58 11.93
N LEU A 160 -8.37 -18.31 12.29
CA LEU A 160 -7.64 -17.91 13.51
C LEU A 160 -8.53 -17.89 14.75
N SER A 161 -9.85 -17.77 14.58
CA SER A 161 -10.80 -17.54 15.68
C SER A 161 -10.42 -16.33 16.56
N ARG A 162 -9.72 -15.35 15.98
CA ARG A 162 -9.30 -14.06 16.54
C ARG A 162 -8.94 -13.10 15.41
N TYR A 163 -8.91 -11.81 15.71
CA TYR A 163 -8.46 -10.79 14.75
C TYR A 163 -6.99 -10.98 14.34
N PRO A 164 -6.66 -10.87 13.04
CA PRO A 164 -5.29 -10.79 12.54
C PRO A 164 -4.53 -9.55 13.05
N ASP A 165 -3.23 -9.70 13.36
CA ASP A 165 -2.36 -8.56 13.76
C ASP A 165 -1.86 -7.75 12.56
N LEU A 166 -1.70 -8.40 11.39
CA LEU A 166 -1.37 -7.75 10.12
C LEU A 166 -1.98 -8.54 8.97
N VAL A 167 -2.68 -7.82 8.09
CA VAL A 167 -3.20 -8.34 6.82
C VAL A 167 -2.57 -7.55 5.69
N VAL A 168 -1.90 -8.25 4.78
CA VAL A 168 -1.39 -7.70 3.52
C VAL A 168 -2.16 -8.35 2.39
N VAL A 169 -2.80 -7.54 1.57
CA VAL A 169 -3.51 -7.99 0.37
C VAL A 169 -2.78 -7.43 -0.84
N GLN A 170 -2.03 -8.29 -1.53
CA GLN A 170 -1.25 -7.95 -2.70
C GLN A 170 -2.03 -8.24 -3.99
N LEU A 171 -2.07 -7.27 -4.88
CA LEU A 171 -2.68 -7.35 -6.21
C LEU A 171 -1.57 -7.49 -7.24
N LYS A 172 -1.33 -8.70 -7.71
CA LYS A 172 -0.32 -8.96 -8.73
C LYS A 172 -0.90 -8.77 -10.12
N MET A 173 -0.31 -7.81 -10.83
CA MET A 173 -0.64 -7.43 -12.21
C MET A 173 0.08 -8.33 -13.21
N SER A 174 -0.45 -8.44 -14.42
CA SER A 174 0.12 -9.25 -15.52
C SER A 174 1.52 -8.77 -15.96
N ASN A 175 1.84 -7.49 -15.74
CA ASN A 175 3.14 -6.90 -16.04
C ASN A 175 4.21 -7.16 -14.95
N GLY A 176 3.90 -7.98 -13.94
CA GLY A 176 4.83 -8.37 -12.87
C GLY A 176 4.92 -7.38 -11.70
N TYR A 177 4.15 -6.29 -11.70
CA TYR A 177 4.05 -5.39 -10.55
C TYR A 177 2.96 -5.82 -9.57
N VAL A 178 3.11 -5.37 -8.34
CA VAL A 178 2.21 -5.57 -7.21
C VAL A 178 1.77 -4.22 -6.67
N SER A 179 0.47 -4.08 -6.41
CA SER A 179 -0.13 -3.01 -5.60
C SER A 179 -0.68 -3.62 -4.31
N GLU A 180 -0.71 -2.86 -3.21
CA GLU A 180 -1.38 -3.30 -1.97
C GLU A 180 -2.79 -2.70 -1.90
N ALA A 181 -3.78 -3.54 -1.62
CA ALA A 181 -5.16 -3.08 -1.39
C ALA A 181 -5.21 -2.16 -0.16
N GLY A 182 -5.97 -1.07 -0.26
CA GLY A 182 -6.20 -0.14 0.85
C GLY A 182 -7.42 -0.54 1.70
N GLY A 183 -7.43 -0.15 2.98
CA GLY A 183 -8.60 -0.35 3.85
C GLY A 183 -9.70 0.71 3.70
N VAL A 184 -9.41 1.86 3.07
CA VAL A 184 -10.40 2.92 2.85
C VAL A 184 -10.17 3.57 1.48
N THR A 185 -11.20 3.60 0.64
CA THR A 185 -11.26 4.43 -0.58
C THR A 185 -12.36 5.46 -0.40
N TYR A 186 -12.08 6.72 -0.72
CA TYR A 186 -13.06 7.79 -0.66
C TYR A 186 -13.39 8.22 -2.08
N ASN A 187 -14.61 7.90 -2.52
CA ASN A 187 -15.29 8.77 -3.46
C ASN A 187 -16.81 8.63 -3.27
N SER A 188 -17.47 9.70 -2.85
CA SER A 188 -18.93 9.76 -2.68
C SER A 188 -19.63 10.37 -3.89
N VAL A 189 -18.89 10.78 -4.93
CA VAL A 189 -19.46 11.44 -6.11
C VAL A 189 -19.27 10.56 -7.34
N SER A 190 -20.38 10.14 -7.93
CA SER A 190 -20.45 9.57 -9.27
C SER A 190 -20.31 10.70 -10.29
N GLU A 191 -19.08 11.10 -10.60
CA GLU A 191 -18.82 12.00 -11.74
C GLU A 191 -18.64 11.16 -13.01
N THR A 192 -19.17 11.63 -14.13
CA THR A 192 -19.31 10.87 -15.40
C THR A 192 -17.99 10.54 -16.10
N HIS A 193 -16.85 10.96 -15.54
CA HIS A 193 -15.52 10.83 -16.13
C HIS A 193 -14.50 10.09 -15.25
N GLN A 194 -14.88 9.68 -14.03
CA GLN A 194 -13.94 9.07 -13.10
C GLN A 194 -13.80 7.56 -13.32
N SER A 195 -12.57 7.12 -13.60
CA SER A 195 -12.22 5.70 -13.61
C SER A 195 -11.99 5.22 -12.17
N ILE A 196 -12.97 4.51 -11.61
CA ILE A 196 -12.82 3.91 -10.28
C ILE A 196 -11.94 2.66 -10.40
N CYS A 197 -10.75 2.73 -9.81
CA CYS A 197 -9.86 1.58 -9.66
C CYS A 197 -9.43 1.43 -8.20
N GLY A 198 -9.02 0.21 -7.85
CA GLY A 198 -8.55 -0.12 -6.51
C GLY A 198 -9.22 -1.37 -5.95
N THR A 199 -8.64 -1.88 -4.88
CA THR A 199 -9.19 -2.97 -4.09
C THR A 199 -9.27 -2.52 -2.65
N LEU A 200 -10.42 -2.76 -2.04
CA LEU A 200 -10.68 -2.59 -0.63
C LEU A 200 -10.58 -3.95 0.05
N PHE A 201 -10.09 -3.98 1.29
CA PHE A 201 -10.32 -5.14 2.15
C PHE A 201 -10.69 -4.74 3.57
N ALA A 202 -11.36 -5.66 4.26
CA ALA A 202 -11.69 -5.61 5.68
C ALA A 202 -11.55 -7.04 6.23
N TYR A 203 -11.48 -7.16 7.55
CA TYR A 203 -11.35 -8.46 8.20
C TYR A 203 -12.03 -8.46 9.56
N ASP A 204 -12.46 -9.64 9.98
CA ASP A 204 -12.94 -9.92 11.34
C ASP A 204 -12.13 -11.06 11.97
N ASP A 205 -12.71 -11.78 12.93
CA ASP A 205 -12.08 -12.90 13.63
C ASP A 205 -12.19 -14.24 12.87
N GLN A 206 -12.88 -14.26 11.73
CA GLN A 206 -13.15 -15.45 10.92
C GLN A 206 -12.69 -15.31 9.46
N GLU A 207 -12.94 -14.16 8.83
CA GLU A 207 -12.72 -13.94 7.42
C GLU A 207 -12.07 -12.59 7.08
N ILE A 208 -11.38 -12.59 5.93
CA ILE A 208 -10.94 -11.40 5.22
C ILE A 208 -11.85 -11.25 4.02
N ARG A 209 -12.47 -10.09 3.88
CA ARG A 209 -13.36 -9.76 2.77
C ARG A 209 -12.70 -8.72 1.89
N ILE A 210 -12.70 -8.97 0.59
CA ILE A 210 -11.96 -8.22 -0.44
C ILE A 210 -12.96 -7.76 -1.48
N TRP A 211 -12.97 -6.48 -1.82
CA TRP A 211 -13.84 -5.89 -2.83
C TRP A 211 -13.00 -5.29 -3.95
N SER A 212 -13.30 -5.68 -5.18
CA SER A 212 -12.76 -5.05 -6.37
C SER A 212 -13.77 -4.06 -6.94
N ALA A 213 -13.30 -2.93 -7.47
CA ALA A 213 -14.16 -2.01 -8.20
C ALA A 213 -14.97 -2.76 -9.27
N SER A 214 -16.29 -2.59 -9.28
CA SER A 214 -17.20 -3.19 -10.27
C SER A 214 -17.81 -2.08 -11.11
N GLY A 215 -17.44 -2.03 -12.39
CA GLY A 215 -17.82 -0.97 -13.34
C GLY A 215 -16.58 -0.40 -14.04
N TYR A 216 -16.62 -0.33 -15.36
CA TYR A 216 -15.53 0.10 -16.27
C TYR A 216 -14.15 -0.54 -16.01
N SER A 217 -13.89 -1.66 -16.70
CA SER A 217 -12.55 -2.22 -16.95
C SER A 217 -11.67 -2.52 -15.72
N ALA A 218 -12.23 -3.10 -14.66
CA ALA A 218 -11.42 -3.74 -13.62
C ALA A 218 -10.80 -5.03 -14.19
N SER A 219 -9.48 -5.02 -14.40
CA SER A 219 -8.73 -6.21 -14.84
C SER A 219 -8.53 -7.17 -13.66
N PRO A 220 -8.68 -8.50 -13.84
CA PRO A 220 -8.54 -9.47 -12.76
C PRO A 220 -7.16 -9.34 -12.12
N SER A 221 -7.14 -8.99 -10.83
CA SER A 221 -5.90 -8.94 -10.06
C SER A 221 -5.72 -10.29 -9.35
N HIS A 222 -4.54 -10.90 -9.48
CA HIS A 222 -4.21 -12.04 -8.65
C HIS A 222 -4.03 -11.53 -7.22
N VAL A 223 -4.94 -11.90 -6.33
CA VAL A 223 -4.90 -11.51 -4.93
C VAL A 223 -4.04 -12.51 -4.18
N LEU A 224 -2.97 -12.03 -3.56
CA LEU A 224 -2.16 -12.77 -2.58
C LEU A 224 -2.41 -12.16 -1.21
N VAL A 225 -3.10 -12.91 -0.34
CA VAL A 225 -3.29 -12.52 1.06
C VAL A 225 -2.17 -13.12 1.89
N ILE A 226 -1.41 -12.28 2.57
CA ILE A 226 -0.36 -12.68 3.50
C ILE A 226 -0.74 -12.14 4.88
N TYR A 227 -0.80 -13.03 5.86
CA TYR A 227 -1.10 -12.68 7.25
C TYR A 227 0.13 -12.93 8.13
N PHE A 228 0.29 -12.14 9.18
CA PHE A 228 1.35 -12.28 10.15
C PHE A 228 0.83 -12.26 11.59
N ASN A 229 1.26 -13.23 12.39
CA ASN A 229 1.13 -13.24 13.85
C ASN A 229 2.52 -13.24 14.48
N PRO A 230 3.10 -12.08 14.81
CA PRO A 230 3.93 -12.05 16.00
C PRO A 230 2.97 -12.07 17.19
N TRP A 231 3.37 -12.63 18.34
CA TRP A 231 2.59 -12.74 19.59
C TRP A 231 1.92 -14.10 19.82
N MET A 232 2.80 -15.04 20.19
CA MET A 232 2.51 -16.03 21.22
C MET A 232 2.10 -15.32 22.53
N GLU A 233 0.88 -15.54 22.98
CA GLU A 233 0.48 -15.65 24.40
C GLU A 233 -0.78 -16.54 24.38
N LYS A 234 -0.86 -17.75 24.94
CA LYS A 234 -0.06 -18.53 25.90
C LYS A 234 -0.11 -20.01 25.52
#